data_AF-C5T361-F1
#
_entry.id   AF-C5T361-F1
#
_cell.length_a   1.000
_cell.length_b   1.000
_cell.length_c   1.000
_cell.angle_alpha   90.00
_cell.angle_beta   90.00
_cell.angle_gamma   90.00
#
_symmetry.space_group_name_H-M   'P 1'
#
loop_
_entity.id
_entity.type
_entity.pdbx_description
1 polymer ?
#
loop_
_entity_poly.entity_id
_entity_poly.type
_entity_poly.pdbx_seq_one_letter_code
_entity_poly.pdbx_strand_id
1 'polypeptide(L)' 'MTINGQSGAGMLDMFKPAAPVARQYLIQCPPCMLADGHRIKRFTSLEAFEGYIAELRSRRMTVHWNSPFTATVEPSV' A
#
# COMPACT_ATOMS: atom_id res chain seq x y z
N MET A 1 -32.24 -27.48 39.58
CA MET A 1 -32.45 -27.16 38.16
C MET A 1 -32.03 -25.70 37.99
N THR A 2 -30.76 -25.45 37.66
CA THR A 2 -30.21 -24.08 37.63
C THR A 2 -30.29 -23.56 36.20
N ILE A 3 -30.86 -22.36 36.07
CA ILE A 3 -31.22 -21.68 34.82
C ILE A 3 -29.94 -21.03 34.25
N ASN A 4 -29.45 -21.51 33.10
CA ASN A 4 -28.33 -20.85 32.41
C ASN A 4 -28.87 -19.60 31.70
N GLY A 5 -28.56 -18.43 32.28
CA GLY A 5 -28.63 -17.14 31.61
C GLY A 5 -27.39 -16.87 30.76
N GLN A 6 -27.56 -15.94 29.81
CA GLN A 6 -26.56 -15.33 28.93
C GLN A 6 -26.20 -16.07 27.64
N SER A 7 -27.03 -15.86 26.62
CA SER A 7 -26.59 -15.82 25.22
C SER A 7 -26.69 -14.38 24.73
N GLY A 8 -25.66 -13.58 25.05
CA GLY A 8 -25.51 -12.18 24.63
C GLY A 8 -24.20 -11.92 23.87
N ALA A 9 -23.59 -12.95 23.28
CA ALA A 9 -22.26 -12.85 22.67
C ALA A 9 -22.27 -12.43 21.18
N GLY A 10 -23.41 -11.95 20.65
CA GLY A 10 -23.57 -11.74 19.20
C GLY A 10 -23.34 -10.31 18.67
N MET A 11 -23.13 -9.30 19.52
CA MET A 11 -23.17 -7.90 19.09
C MET A 11 -21.83 -7.15 19.15
N LEU A 12 -20.82 -7.72 19.82
CA LEU A 12 -19.52 -7.08 19.99
C LEU A 12 -18.64 -7.16 18.73
N ASP A 13 -18.92 -8.06 17.78
CA ASP A 13 -18.19 -8.15 16.50
C ASP A 13 -18.70 -7.17 15.42
N MET A 14 -19.89 -6.56 15.61
CA MET A 14 -20.47 -5.65 14.60
C MET A 14 -19.79 -4.27 14.54
N PHE A 15 -19.03 -3.92 15.58
CA PHE A 15 -18.29 -2.66 15.69
C PHE A 15 -16.79 -2.86 15.59
N LYS A 16 -16.33 -3.97 15.00
CA LYS A 16 -14.92 -4.06 14.62
C LYS A 16 -14.70 -3.03 13.52
N PRO A 17 -13.96 -1.93 13.74
CA PRO A 17 -13.56 -1.08 12.63
C PRO A 17 -12.88 -2.02 11.64
N ALA A 18 -13.37 -2.03 10.39
CA ALA A 18 -12.68 -2.72 9.31
C ALA A 18 -11.20 -2.38 9.47
N ALA A 19 -10.36 -3.40 9.71
CA ALA A 19 -8.95 -3.20 10.04
C ALA A 19 -8.42 -2.11 9.12
N PRO A 20 -7.75 -1.07 9.67
CA PRO A 20 -7.41 0.12 8.90
C PRO A 20 -6.77 -0.35 7.61
N VAL A 21 -7.45 -0.08 6.48
CA VAL A 21 -7.06 -0.55 5.15
C VAL A 21 -5.57 -0.28 5.06
N ALA A 22 -4.76 -1.33 5.07
CA ALA A 22 -3.32 -1.18 5.18
C ALA A 22 -2.91 -0.22 4.06
N ARG A 23 -2.43 0.98 4.42
CA ARG A 23 -2.15 2.03 3.45
C ARG A 23 -1.00 1.54 2.58
N GLN A 24 -1.34 1.05 1.39
CA GLN A 24 -0.37 0.56 0.43
C GLN A 24 0.02 1.71 -0.48
N TYR A 25 1.31 1.95 -0.58
CA TYR A 25 1.90 2.90 -1.52
C TYR A 25 2.34 2.14 -2.78
N LEU A 26 2.03 2.68 -3.95
CA LEU A 26 2.21 2.01 -5.22
C LEU A 26 3.08 2.87 -6.14
N ILE A 27 4.09 2.26 -6.76
CA ILE A 27 4.92 2.92 -7.77
C ILE A 27 4.83 2.12 -9.06
N GLN A 28 4.23 2.72 -10.09
CA GLN A 28 4.23 2.17 -11.43
C GLN A 28 5.58 2.45 -12.08
N CYS A 29 6.32 1.41 -12.39
CA CYS A 29 7.65 1.49 -13.01
C CYS A 29 7.53 1.20 -14.53
N PRO A 30 8.40 1.79 -15.36
CA PRO A 30 8.44 1.51 -16.79
C PRO A 30 8.79 0.03 -17.05
N PRO A 31 8.45 -0.49 -18.25
CA PRO A 31 8.81 -1.86 -18.63
C PRO A 31 10.33 -2.07 -18.50
N CYS A 32 10.73 -3.28 -18.11
CA CYS A 32 12.12 -3.68 -17.83
C CYS A 32 12.75 -3.12 -16.54
N MET A 33 12.04 -2.28 -15.77
CA MET A 33 12.59 -1.72 -14.54
C MET A 33 12.49 -2.64 -13.32
N LEU A 34 11.42 -3.43 -13.21
CA LEU A 34 11.28 -4.43 -12.15
C LEU A 34 11.51 -5.83 -12.73
N ALA A 35 12.03 -6.72 -11.87
CA ALA A 35 12.19 -8.13 -12.20
C ALA A 35 10.84 -8.78 -12.54
N ASP A 36 10.90 -9.80 -13.40
CA ASP A 36 9.74 -10.63 -13.78
C ASP A 36 8.65 -9.88 -14.57
N GLY A 37 9.00 -8.78 -15.24
CA GLY A 37 8.02 -8.00 -16.02
C GLY A 37 6.99 -7.27 -15.16
N HIS A 38 7.20 -7.23 -13.84
CA HIS A 38 6.40 -6.42 -12.95
C HIS A 38 6.49 -4.94 -13.34
N ARG A 39 5.37 -4.25 -13.23
CA ARG A 39 5.28 -2.81 -13.51
C ARG A 39 4.84 -2.02 -12.31
N ILE A 40 4.55 -2.67 -11.18
CA ILE A 40 4.05 -2.01 -9.98
C ILE A 40 4.83 -2.55 -8.79
N LYS A 41 5.55 -1.65 -8.11
CA LYS A 41 6.18 -1.94 -6.83
C LYS A 41 5.26 -1.45 -5.71
N ARG A 42 4.96 -2.33 -4.75
CA ARG A 42 4.07 -2.03 -3.62
C ARG A 42 4.89 -1.88 -2.35
N PHE A 43 4.52 -0.92 -1.53
CA PHE A 43 5.14 -0.63 -0.25
C PHE A 43 4.06 -0.52 0.81
N THR A 44 4.33 -1.04 2.00
CA THR A 44 3.46 -0.89 3.17
C THR A 44 3.97 0.16 4.15
N SER A 45 5.17 0.70 3.91
CA SER A 45 5.84 1.69 4.74
C SER A 45 6.14 2.95 3.93
N LEU A 46 5.77 4.11 4.46
CA LEU A 46 6.01 5.41 3.82
C LEU A 46 7.52 5.65 3.61
N GLU A 47 8.34 5.36 4.62
CA GLU A 47 9.80 5.55 4.54
C GLU A 47 10.43 4.73 3.41
N ALA A 48 10.01 3.47 3.23
CA ALA A 48 10.50 2.62 2.14
C ALA A 48 10.06 3.14 0.76
N PHE A 49 8.85 3.71 0.68
CA PHE A 49 8.33 4.32 -0.53
C PHE A 49 9.09 5.60 -0.89
N GLU A 50 9.29 6.52 0.07
CA GLU A 50 10.04 7.76 -0.14
C GLU A 50 11.52 7.48 -0.45
N GLY A 51 12.14 6.51 0.23
CA GLY A 51 13.50 6.07 -0.05
C GLY A 51 13.65 5.53 -1.48
N TYR A 52 12.67 4.76 -1.96
CA TYR A 52 12.66 4.32 -3.36
C TYR A 52 12.50 5.50 -4.33
N ILE A 53 11.62 6.47 -4.04
CA ILE A 53 11.50 7.68 -4.87
C ILE A 53 12.81 8.48 -4.92
N ALA A 54 13.51 8.60 -3.80
CA ALA A 54 14.82 9.24 -3.77
C ALA A 54 15.85 8.49 -4.64
N GLU A 55 15.85 7.15 -4.59
CA GLU A 55 16.68 6.32 -5.48
C GLU A 55 16.34 6.58 -6.97
N LEU A 56 15.06 6.59 -7.33
CA LEU A 56 14.60 6.85 -8.69
C LEU A 56 15.08 8.22 -9.19
N ARG A 57 14.97 9.25 -8.36
CA ARG A 57 15.44 10.61 -8.67
C ARG A 57 16.96 10.66 -8.82
N SER A 58 17.70 9.92 -8.00
CA SER A 58 19.16 9.79 -8.12
C SER A 58 19.57 9.17 -9.47
N ARG A 59 18.76 8.23 -9.99
CA ARG A 59 18.92 7.61 -11.31
C ARG A 59 18.41 8.48 -12.47
N ARG A 60 18.11 9.76 -12.21
CA ARG A 60 17.51 10.70 -13.17
C ARG A 60 16.20 10.20 -13.76
N MET A 61 15.38 9.50 -12.99
CA MET A 61 14.04 9.12 -13.44
C MET A 61 13.01 10.15 -12.96
N THR A 62 12.01 10.41 -13.80
CA THR A 62 10.94 11.34 -13.48
C THR A 62 9.84 10.60 -12.73
N VAL A 63 9.39 11.13 -11.59
CA VAL A 63 8.32 10.55 -10.78
C VAL A 63 7.10 11.46 -10.84
N HIS A 64 6.02 10.96 -11.44
CA HIS A 64 4.72 11.59 -11.56
C HIS A 64 3.77 11.09 -10.48
N TRP A 65 3.12 11.98 -9.76
CA TRP A 65 2.18 11.62 -8.70
C TRP A 65 0.77 11.55 -9.27
N ASN A 66 0.18 10.34 -9.28
CA ASN A 66 -1.21 10.16 -9.67
C ASN A 66 -2.16 10.35 -8.47
N SER A 67 -1.68 10.00 -7.28
CA SER A 67 -2.40 10.17 -6.02
C SER A 67 -1.41 10.34 -4.87
N PRO A 68 -1.86 10.71 -3.65
CA PRO A 68 -0.98 10.76 -2.48
C PRO A 68 -0.30 9.43 -2.12
N PHE A 69 -0.81 8.31 -2.66
CA PHE A 69 -0.33 6.96 -2.38
C PHE A 69 0.16 6.24 -3.65
N THR A 70 0.05 6.87 -4.82
CA THR A 70 0.38 6.26 -6.11
C THR A 70 1.22 7.19 -6.96
N ALA A 71 2.38 6.71 -7.38
CA ALA A 71 3.24 7.40 -8.33
C ALA A 71 3.51 6.53 -9.56
N THR A 72 3.84 7.18 -10.68
CA THR A 72 4.35 6.56 -11.90
C THR A 72 5.75 7.08 -12.18
N VAL A 73 6.61 6.22 -12.68
CA VAL A 73 7.97 6.54 -13.06
C VAL A 73 8.06 6.53 -14.57
N GLU A 74 8.68 7.57 -15.12
CA GLU A 74 8.99 7.67 -16.53
C GLU A 74 10.53 7.77 -16.69
N PRO A 75 11.10 7.08 -17.69
CA PRO A 75 12.50 7.29 -18.03
C PRO A 75 12.68 8.75 -18.50
N SER A 76 13.67 9.44 -17.94
CA SER A 76 14.02 10.77 -18.42
C SER A 76 14.74 10.61 -19.76
N VAL A 77 14.14 11.20 -20.81
CA VAL A 77 14.67 11.22 -22.18
C VAL A 77 15.99 11.96 -22.27
#